data_AF-A0AAE9ERT9-F1
#
_entry.id   AF-A0AAE9ERT9-F1
#
_cell.length_a   1.000
_cell.length_b   1.000
_cell.length_c   1.000
_cell.angle_alpha   90.00
_cell.angle_beta   90.00
_cell.angle_gamma   90.00
#
_symmetry.space_group_name_H-M   'P 1'
#
loop_
_entity.id
_entity.type
_entity.pdbx_description
1 polymer ?
#
loop_
_entity_poly.entity_id
_entity_poly.type
_entity_poly.pdbx_seq_one_letter_code
_entity_poly.pdbx_strand_id
1 'polypeptide(L)'
;MLQFIVILLCIPSSLALVDSIHDTKDTGDLYPMVWQDQFDKNFVHFAVYNNYKTGENITEPSYSTRFGITGSPRVEHIYYGLYWEATYRDEDHYPDEEAVACAYTDLDEQLLYEKPELVSDQSRIEVGESRMSGNGTVRVKCNKFGGNARRVSEALSGCYYNGTVYQNHEEWEEPNPGNDRSLWKKMSCQRSENGYFESKLVGCSIHETHNWTNVDNSVETWVWKVEYRLNEVSDPYYKGKWEKCVENEPGVVKLEKMPEDYEPVCKVDNVVHKDIWDDDVKGVRWECNDGRVRKLQCKIGKSHYVDPILSKEVPLPNGCKFICNPQTNVFKCDESLSMFKVEGKPRKMRKYNGSMHWLRH
;
A
#
# COMPACT_ATOMS: atom_id res chain seq x y z
N MET A 1 91.78 -1.46 -39.64
CA MET A 1 91.69 -2.10 -38.31
C MET A 1 90.35 -2.79 -38.20
N LEU A 2 90.39 -4.10 -37.98
CA LEU A 2 89.41 -4.99 -37.32
C LEU A 2 87.91 -4.89 -37.69
N GLN A 3 87.18 -5.96 -37.98
CA GLN A 3 87.48 -7.39 -38.07
C GLN A 3 86.21 -8.07 -38.65
N PHE A 4 86.38 -8.95 -39.66
CA PHE A 4 85.77 -10.29 -39.82
C PHE A 4 84.27 -10.50 -39.43
N ILE A 5 83.39 -11.10 -40.24
CA ILE A 5 83.44 -12.47 -40.79
C ILE A 5 82.51 -12.59 -42.01
N VAL A 6 83.00 -13.36 -42.97
CA VAL A 6 82.41 -13.81 -44.24
C VAL A 6 81.56 -15.08 -44.02
N ILE A 7 80.74 -15.42 -45.02
CA ILE A 7 80.22 -16.74 -45.45
C ILE A 7 78.68 -16.81 -45.30
N LEU A 8 77.85 -16.56 -46.32
CA LEU A 8 77.75 -17.12 -47.69
C LEU A 8 77.31 -18.59 -47.69
N LEU A 9 75.99 -18.83 -47.73
CA LEU A 9 75.39 -20.07 -48.21
C LEU A 9 74.08 -19.73 -48.95
N CYS A 10 74.11 -19.91 -50.27
CA CYS A 10 72.95 -20.01 -51.15
C CYS A 10 72.19 -21.33 -50.91
N ILE A 11 71.00 -21.44 -51.55
CA ILE A 11 70.16 -22.63 -51.87
C ILE A 11 68.88 -22.71 -51.00
N PRO A 12 67.67 -23.03 -51.53
CA PRO A 12 67.08 -22.78 -52.84
C PRO A 12 65.57 -22.39 -52.78
N SER A 13 64.96 -22.20 -53.95
CA SER A 13 63.52 -22.21 -54.19
C SER A 13 62.88 -23.55 -53.78
N SER A 14 62.50 -23.70 -52.51
CA SER A 14 61.69 -24.85 -52.05
C SER A 14 61.00 -24.54 -50.73
N LEU A 15 59.96 -23.72 -50.77
CA LEU A 15 58.81 -23.85 -49.88
C LEU A 15 57.57 -23.64 -50.75
N ALA A 16 57.35 -24.62 -51.64
CA ALA A 16 55.99 -25.01 -51.96
C ALA A 16 55.27 -25.16 -50.61
N LEU A 17 54.18 -24.40 -50.45
CA LEU A 17 53.20 -24.64 -49.40
C LEU A 17 52.90 -26.14 -49.45
N VAL A 18 53.45 -26.84 -48.46
CA VAL A 18 53.11 -28.21 -48.17
C VAL A 18 51.61 -28.20 -47.99
N ASP A 19 50.94 -29.03 -48.79
CA ASP A 19 49.61 -29.57 -48.53
C ASP A 19 49.59 -30.11 -47.09
N SER A 20 49.38 -29.21 -46.13
CA SER A 20 48.74 -29.55 -44.89
C SER A 20 47.27 -29.30 -45.15
N ILE A 21 46.67 -30.27 -45.84
CA ILE A 21 45.31 -30.71 -45.58
C ILE A 21 45.27 -30.87 -44.06
N HIS A 22 44.85 -29.80 -43.40
CA HIS A 22 44.35 -29.91 -42.06
C HIS A 22 43.19 -30.89 -42.19
N ASP A 23 43.40 -32.10 -41.68
CA ASP A 23 42.35 -32.96 -41.14
C ASP A 23 41.72 -32.22 -39.95
N THR A 24 41.14 -31.06 -40.23
CA THR A 24 40.04 -30.52 -39.47
C THR A 24 38.84 -31.16 -40.14
N LYS A 25 38.06 -31.92 -39.38
CA LYS A 25 36.61 -31.90 -39.59
C LYS A 25 36.22 -30.43 -39.53
N ASP A 26 36.26 -29.80 -40.70
CA ASP A 26 36.25 -28.35 -40.82
C ASP A 26 34.92 -27.89 -40.25
N THR A 27 34.95 -26.93 -39.35
CA THR A 27 33.74 -26.38 -38.74
C THR A 27 32.78 -25.83 -39.81
N GLY A 28 33.31 -25.45 -40.99
CA GLY A 28 32.52 -25.10 -42.18
C GLY A 28 31.65 -26.26 -42.70
N ASP A 29 32.09 -27.52 -42.56
CA ASP A 29 31.28 -28.67 -42.97
C ASP A 29 30.12 -28.96 -42.03
N LEU A 30 30.26 -28.60 -40.74
CA LEU A 30 29.24 -28.75 -39.69
C LEU A 30 28.21 -27.61 -39.70
N TYR A 31 28.60 -26.40 -40.11
CA TYR A 31 27.71 -25.23 -40.25
C TYR A 31 28.00 -24.50 -41.57
N PRO A 32 27.37 -24.91 -42.68
CA PRO A 32 27.67 -24.40 -44.01
C PRO A 32 27.03 -23.03 -44.30
N MET A 33 26.89 -22.16 -43.30
CA MET A 33 26.16 -20.90 -43.40
C MET A 33 27.12 -19.72 -43.52
N VAL A 34 26.98 -18.92 -44.57
CA VAL A 34 27.74 -17.68 -44.77
C VAL A 34 26.78 -16.50 -44.74
N TRP A 35 27.07 -15.50 -43.92
CA TRP A 35 26.26 -14.27 -43.88
C TRP A 35 26.29 -13.58 -45.26
N GLN A 36 25.12 -13.23 -45.78
CA GLN A 36 24.95 -12.68 -47.12
C GLN A 36 24.35 -11.27 -47.11
N ASP A 37 23.30 -11.05 -46.33
CA ASP A 37 22.55 -9.79 -46.33
C ASP A 37 21.78 -9.63 -45.02
N GLN A 38 21.11 -8.49 -44.86
CA GLN A 38 20.23 -8.21 -43.73
C GLN A 38 19.11 -7.25 -44.13
N PHE A 39 17.95 -7.37 -43.49
CA PHE A 39 16.83 -6.45 -43.70
C PHE A 39 15.95 -6.33 -42.46
N ASP A 40 15.17 -5.25 -42.39
CA ASP A 40 14.22 -5.01 -41.31
C ASP A 40 12.78 -5.21 -41.78
N LYS A 41 11.96 -5.87 -40.95
CA LYS A 41 10.52 -5.97 -41.17
C LYS A 41 9.77 -5.97 -39.84
N ASN A 42 8.75 -5.12 -39.72
CA ASN A 42 7.86 -5.04 -38.55
C ASN A 42 8.61 -5.02 -37.21
N PHE A 43 9.64 -4.19 -37.10
CA PHE A 43 10.49 -4.05 -35.91
C PHE A 43 11.40 -5.25 -35.58
N VAL A 44 11.61 -6.17 -36.51
CA VAL A 44 12.56 -7.28 -36.37
C VAL A 44 13.65 -7.15 -37.42
N HIS A 45 14.90 -7.27 -36.99
CA HIS A 45 16.07 -7.37 -37.85
C HIS A 45 16.28 -8.82 -38.26
N PHE A 46 16.42 -9.08 -39.55
CA PHE A 46 16.67 -10.42 -40.10
C PHE A 46 18.06 -10.48 -40.71
N ALA A 47 18.82 -11.51 -40.33
CA ALA A 47 20.06 -11.88 -40.98
C ALA A 47 19.78 -12.95 -42.04
N VAL A 48 20.32 -12.75 -43.24
CA VAL A 48 20.22 -13.69 -44.35
C VAL A 48 21.54 -14.44 -44.46
N TYR A 49 21.48 -15.75 -44.36
CA TYR A 49 22.60 -16.65 -44.52
C TYR A 49 22.42 -17.48 -45.79
N ASN A 50 23.45 -17.55 -46.62
CA ASN A 50 23.51 -18.49 -47.73
C ASN A 50 24.13 -19.79 -47.25
N ASN A 51 23.44 -20.91 -47.50
CA ASN A 51 24.05 -22.22 -47.33
C ASN A 51 24.91 -22.51 -48.57
N TYR A 52 26.23 -22.41 -48.46
CA TYR A 52 27.11 -22.54 -49.63
C TYR A 52 27.10 -23.95 -50.23
N LYS A 53 26.60 -24.97 -49.50
CA LYS A 53 26.48 -26.35 -50.00
C LYS A 53 25.21 -26.55 -50.83
N THR A 54 24.08 -25.94 -50.44
CA THR A 54 22.80 -26.09 -51.15
C THR A 54 22.50 -24.93 -52.08
N GLY A 55 23.16 -23.78 -51.90
CA GLY A 55 22.88 -22.53 -52.59
C GLY A 55 21.63 -21.81 -52.08
N GLU A 56 20.91 -22.37 -51.11
CA GLU A 56 19.67 -21.81 -50.57
C GLU A 56 19.94 -20.74 -49.51
N ASN A 57 19.07 -19.72 -49.49
CA ASN A 57 19.11 -18.67 -48.48
C ASN A 57 18.19 -19.03 -47.31
N ILE A 58 18.73 -18.94 -46.10
CA ILE A 58 18.01 -19.08 -44.84
C ILE A 58 17.94 -17.69 -44.21
N THR A 59 16.77 -17.32 -43.72
CA THR A 59 16.56 -16.05 -43.03
C THR A 59 16.31 -16.33 -41.56
N GLU A 60 17.11 -15.74 -40.67
CA GLU A 60 16.96 -15.89 -39.23
C GLU A 60 16.72 -14.53 -38.56
N PRO A 61 15.79 -14.44 -37.59
CA PRO A 61 15.62 -13.24 -36.80
C PRO A 61 16.83 -13.03 -35.88
N SER A 62 17.39 -11.82 -35.93
CA SER A 62 18.64 -11.47 -35.26
C SER A 62 18.42 -10.69 -33.96
N TYR A 63 17.64 -9.61 -33.98
CA TYR A 63 17.26 -8.78 -32.82
C TYR A 63 16.03 -7.91 -33.13
N SER A 64 15.39 -7.37 -32.08
CA SER A 64 14.29 -6.41 -32.23
C SER A 64 14.82 -4.99 -32.44
N THR A 65 14.31 -4.31 -33.46
CA THR A 65 14.61 -2.90 -33.72
C THR A 65 13.67 -1.95 -33.00
N ARG A 66 12.63 -2.46 -32.31
CA ARG A 66 11.65 -1.62 -31.58
C ARG A 66 12.30 -0.72 -30.53
N PHE A 67 13.33 -1.24 -29.86
CA PHE A 67 14.01 -0.55 -28.75
C PHE A 67 15.51 -0.30 -29.01
N GLY A 68 16.01 -0.59 -30.22
CA GLY A 68 17.42 -0.35 -30.58
C GLY A 68 18.43 -1.20 -29.83
N ILE A 69 18.01 -2.33 -29.25
CA ILE A 69 18.85 -3.20 -28.43
C ILE A 69 19.50 -4.25 -29.32
N THR A 70 20.82 -4.40 -29.24
CA THR A 70 21.59 -5.44 -29.95
C THR A 70 21.41 -6.84 -29.35
N GLY A 71 20.46 -7.01 -28.44
CA GLY A 71 20.14 -8.30 -27.82
C GLY A 71 19.33 -9.14 -28.78
N SER A 72 19.73 -10.40 -28.97
CA SER A 72 18.88 -11.37 -29.66
C SER A 72 17.47 -11.34 -29.07
N PRO A 73 16.38 -11.56 -29.84
CA PRO A 73 15.04 -11.67 -29.28
C PRO A 73 15.02 -12.73 -28.16
N ARG A 74 15.97 -13.66 -28.19
CA ARG A 74 16.15 -14.76 -27.24
C ARG A 74 16.49 -14.36 -25.78
N VAL A 75 16.60 -13.08 -25.42
CA VAL A 75 17.00 -12.67 -24.05
C VAL A 75 15.98 -11.67 -23.46
N GLU A 76 15.53 -11.95 -22.24
CA GLU A 76 14.72 -11.02 -21.43
C GLU A 76 15.40 -9.64 -21.35
N HIS A 77 14.64 -8.57 -21.60
CA HIS A 77 15.12 -7.20 -21.46
C HIS A 77 14.09 -6.29 -20.78
N ILE A 78 14.57 -5.24 -20.11
CA ILE A 78 13.74 -4.28 -19.37
C ILE A 78 13.64 -2.99 -20.18
N TYR A 79 12.41 -2.54 -20.47
CA TYR A 79 12.18 -1.26 -21.14
C TYR A 79 10.88 -0.61 -20.65
N TYR A 80 10.91 0.71 -20.39
CA TYR A 80 9.80 1.46 -19.78
C TYR A 80 9.17 0.79 -18.56
N GLY A 81 10.00 0.22 -17.69
CA GLY A 81 9.55 -0.46 -16.48
C GLY A 81 8.78 -1.76 -16.72
N LEU A 82 8.94 -2.40 -17.88
CA LEU A 82 8.36 -3.70 -18.24
C LEU A 82 9.46 -4.69 -18.64
N TYR A 83 9.28 -5.96 -18.28
CA TYR A 83 10.10 -7.06 -18.79
C TYR A 83 9.47 -7.59 -20.07
N TRP A 84 10.27 -7.66 -21.12
CA TRP A 84 9.88 -8.15 -22.43
C TRP A 84 10.58 -9.48 -22.71
N GLU A 85 9.81 -10.45 -23.19
CA GLU A 85 10.29 -11.75 -23.68
C GLU A 85 9.93 -11.89 -25.15
N ALA A 86 10.82 -12.48 -25.96
CA ALA A 86 10.43 -12.83 -27.32
C ALA A 86 9.49 -14.02 -27.35
N THR A 87 8.52 -13.89 -28.23
CA THR A 87 7.50 -14.88 -28.50
C THR A 87 7.42 -15.09 -30.02
N TYR A 88 6.49 -15.94 -30.44
CA TYR A 88 6.18 -16.14 -31.85
C TYR A 88 4.67 -16.08 -32.01
N ARG A 89 4.21 -15.47 -33.10
CA ARG A 89 2.79 -15.47 -33.44
C ARG A 89 2.33 -16.88 -33.81
N ASP A 90 1.21 -17.29 -33.25
CA ASP A 90 0.67 -18.63 -33.47
C ASP A 90 0.32 -18.88 -34.95
N GLU A 91 -0.09 -17.85 -35.70
CA GLU A 91 -0.60 -18.02 -37.08
C GLU A 91 0.49 -18.32 -38.10
N ASP A 92 1.65 -17.69 -37.98
CA ASP A 92 2.71 -17.68 -38.99
C ASP A 92 4.10 -17.92 -38.42
N HIS A 93 4.21 -18.19 -37.11
CA HIS A 93 5.48 -18.31 -36.38
C HIS A 93 6.39 -17.09 -36.59
N TYR A 94 5.80 -15.92 -36.87
CA TYR A 94 6.56 -14.69 -37.01
C TYR A 94 7.07 -14.26 -35.63
N PRO A 95 8.37 -13.88 -35.50
CA PRO A 95 8.92 -13.41 -34.24
C PRO A 95 8.17 -12.19 -33.70
N ASP A 96 7.87 -12.19 -32.41
CA ASP A 96 7.18 -11.11 -31.72
C ASP A 96 7.77 -10.91 -30.32
N GLU A 97 7.26 -9.93 -29.58
CA GLU A 97 7.68 -9.62 -28.21
C GLU A 97 6.46 -9.31 -27.35
N GLU A 98 6.37 -9.93 -26.17
CA GLU A 98 5.31 -9.68 -25.19
C GLU A 98 5.89 -9.15 -23.90
N ALA A 99 5.22 -8.13 -23.32
CA ALA A 99 5.50 -7.69 -21.98
C ALA A 99 4.92 -8.71 -20.98
N VAL A 100 5.79 -9.44 -20.31
CA VAL A 100 5.44 -10.58 -19.44
C VAL A 100 5.39 -10.23 -17.96
N ALA A 101 6.10 -9.18 -17.54
CA ALA A 101 6.17 -8.74 -16.15
C ALA A 101 6.50 -7.24 -16.06
N CYS A 102 6.48 -6.70 -14.84
CA CYS A 102 6.77 -5.30 -14.58
C CYS A 102 7.99 -5.14 -13.69
N ALA A 103 8.77 -4.08 -13.92
CA ALA A 103 9.82 -3.66 -12.99
C ALA A 103 9.22 -2.84 -11.85
N TYR A 104 9.69 -3.09 -10.64
CA TYR A 104 9.31 -2.28 -9.47
C TYR A 104 9.71 -0.81 -9.66
N THR A 105 10.95 -0.56 -10.10
CA THR A 105 11.46 0.75 -10.46
C THR A 105 11.42 0.98 -11.97
N ASP A 106 11.03 2.20 -12.38
CA ASP A 106 11.01 2.65 -13.77
C ASP A 106 12.04 3.78 -13.87
N LEU A 107 13.31 3.37 -13.98
CA LEU A 107 14.44 4.29 -14.10
C LEU A 107 14.82 4.41 -15.57
N ASP A 108 15.11 5.63 -16.00
CA ASP A 108 15.71 5.93 -17.30
C ASP A 108 17.11 5.28 -17.37
N GLU A 109 17.45 4.68 -18.52
CA GLU A 109 18.75 4.04 -18.79
C GLU A 109 19.94 4.96 -18.48
N GLN A 110 19.79 6.27 -18.68
CA GLN A 110 20.84 7.23 -18.37
C GLN A 110 21.04 7.41 -16.85
N LEU A 111 19.96 7.40 -16.07
CA LEU A 111 19.99 7.47 -14.61
C LEU A 111 20.55 6.17 -13.99
N LEU A 112 20.27 5.03 -14.62
CA LEU A 112 20.85 3.73 -14.29
C LEU A 112 22.38 3.72 -14.46
N TYR A 113 22.88 4.29 -15.55
CA TYR A 113 24.31 4.41 -15.83
C TYR A 113 25.00 5.40 -14.88
N GLU A 114 24.39 6.56 -14.65
CA GLU A 114 24.98 7.63 -13.83
C GLU A 114 24.91 7.34 -12.32
N LYS A 115 23.91 6.57 -11.86
CA LYS A 115 23.66 6.31 -10.43
C LYS A 115 23.23 4.85 -10.18
N PRO A 116 24.13 3.88 -10.38
CA PRO A 116 23.83 2.46 -10.15
C PRO A 116 23.40 2.15 -8.70
N GLU A 117 23.77 3.00 -7.75
CA GLU A 117 23.38 2.86 -6.33
C GLU A 117 21.87 3.10 -6.08
N LEU A 118 21.19 3.86 -6.95
CA LEU A 118 19.73 4.07 -6.90
C LEU A 118 18.94 2.86 -7.45
N VAL A 119 19.65 1.87 -8.01
CA VAL A 119 19.11 0.70 -8.73
C VAL A 119 18.96 -0.52 -7.81
N SER A 120 19.15 -0.36 -6.49
CA SER A 120 19.23 -1.48 -5.55
C SER A 120 18.00 -2.43 -5.53
N ASP A 121 16.87 -2.03 -6.12
CA ASP A 121 15.69 -2.89 -6.28
C ASP A 121 15.07 -2.79 -7.69
N GLN A 122 15.62 -3.53 -8.65
CA GLN A 122 14.99 -3.90 -9.93
C GLN A 122 14.19 -5.20 -9.80
N SER A 123 13.45 -5.38 -8.70
CA SER A 123 12.61 -6.58 -8.61
C SER A 123 11.59 -6.66 -9.75
N ARG A 124 11.53 -7.86 -10.31
CA ARG A 124 10.45 -8.31 -11.20
C ARG A 124 9.18 -8.49 -10.37
N ILE A 125 8.08 -7.94 -10.87
CA ILE A 125 6.72 -8.08 -10.33
C ILE A 125 5.93 -8.83 -11.39
N GLU A 126 5.48 -10.05 -11.08
CA GLU A 126 4.71 -10.85 -12.03
C GLU A 126 3.32 -10.25 -12.25
N VAL A 127 2.69 -10.58 -13.38
CA VAL A 127 1.33 -10.12 -13.68
C VAL A 127 0.36 -10.66 -12.62
N GLY A 128 -0.39 -9.75 -12.00
CA GLY A 128 -1.28 -10.00 -10.86
C GLY A 128 -0.66 -9.66 -9.51
N GLU A 129 0.65 -9.45 -9.46
CA GLU A 129 1.35 -9.10 -8.23
C GLU A 129 1.43 -7.59 -8.00
N SER A 130 1.72 -7.22 -6.75
CA SER A 130 1.99 -5.86 -6.37
C SER A 130 3.02 -5.78 -5.27
N ARG A 131 3.79 -4.70 -5.27
CA ARG A 131 4.80 -4.43 -4.26
C ARG A 131 4.63 -3.04 -3.69
N MET A 132 4.80 -2.93 -2.38
CA MET A 132 4.78 -1.68 -1.63
C MET A 132 6.20 -1.16 -1.45
N SER A 133 6.36 0.17 -1.51
CA SER A 133 7.60 0.81 -1.09
C SER A 133 7.85 0.59 0.41
N GLY A 134 9.12 0.58 0.82
CA GLY A 134 9.49 0.30 2.21
C GLY A 134 8.87 1.26 3.23
N ASN A 135 8.55 2.49 2.80
CA ASN A 135 7.83 3.50 3.58
C ASN A 135 6.29 3.48 3.38
N GLY A 136 5.77 2.57 2.56
CA GLY A 136 4.34 2.39 2.30
C GLY A 136 3.66 3.48 1.47
N THR A 137 4.41 4.43 0.90
CA THR A 137 3.83 5.58 0.18
C THR A 137 3.44 5.28 -1.25
N VAL A 138 4.06 4.28 -1.88
CA VAL A 138 3.80 3.92 -3.28
C VAL A 138 3.55 2.42 -3.38
N ARG A 139 2.47 2.06 -4.06
CA ARG A 139 2.22 0.70 -4.51
C ARG A 139 2.49 0.61 -6.00
N VAL A 140 3.34 -0.32 -6.41
CA VAL A 140 3.54 -0.67 -7.81
C VAL A 140 2.82 -1.99 -8.07
N LYS A 141 1.90 -2.00 -9.03
CA LYS A 141 1.14 -3.19 -9.45
C LYS A 141 1.51 -3.55 -10.89
N CYS A 142 1.59 -4.85 -11.17
CA CYS A 142 1.63 -5.35 -12.54
C CYS A 142 0.29 -5.97 -12.91
N ASN A 143 -0.46 -5.35 -13.82
CA ASN A 143 -1.78 -5.82 -14.23
C ASN A 143 -1.79 -6.24 -15.69
N LYS A 144 -2.77 -7.06 -16.09
CA LYS A 144 -3.03 -7.34 -17.51
C LYS A 144 -4.07 -6.36 -18.06
N PHE A 145 -3.76 -5.65 -19.14
CA PHE A 145 -4.69 -4.73 -19.81
C PHE A 145 -4.63 -4.94 -21.32
N GLY A 146 -5.76 -5.31 -21.93
CA GLY A 146 -5.83 -5.54 -23.37
C GLY A 146 -4.87 -6.61 -23.88
N GLY A 147 -4.61 -7.64 -23.08
CA GLY A 147 -3.68 -8.72 -23.43
C GLY A 147 -2.23 -8.49 -22.98
N ASN A 148 -1.83 -7.26 -22.62
CA ASN A 148 -0.43 -6.93 -22.30
C ASN A 148 -0.23 -6.63 -20.82
N ALA A 149 1.00 -6.85 -20.30
CA ALA A 149 1.38 -6.36 -18.98
C ALA A 149 1.37 -4.82 -18.93
N ARG A 150 0.88 -4.29 -17.80
CA ARG A 150 0.78 -2.86 -17.52
C ARG A 150 1.24 -2.58 -16.10
N ARG A 151 2.31 -1.80 -15.99
CA ARG A 151 2.78 -1.26 -14.71
C ARG A 151 1.89 -0.09 -14.27
N VAL A 152 1.47 -0.10 -13.02
CA VAL A 152 0.70 0.98 -12.40
C VAL A 152 1.34 1.37 -11.08
N SER A 153 1.73 2.64 -10.95
CA SER A 153 2.27 3.20 -9.72
C SER A 153 1.21 4.09 -9.06
N GLU A 154 0.78 3.72 -7.87
CA GLU A 154 -0.26 4.41 -7.10
C GLU A 154 0.35 5.00 -5.83
N ALA A 155 0.18 6.30 -5.61
CA ALA A 155 0.49 6.91 -4.33
C ALA A 155 -0.59 6.57 -3.31
N LEU A 156 -0.20 6.00 -2.17
CA LEU A 156 -1.08 5.67 -1.06
C LEU A 156 -0.88 6.64 0.10
N SER A 157 -2.00 7.10 0.64
CA SER A 157 -2.04 8.00 1.79
C SER A 157 -2.58 7.27 3.01
N GLY A 158 -1.78 7.17 4.06
CA GLY A 158 -2.16 6.50 5.31
C GLY A 158 -0.94 6.11 6.14
N CYS A 159 -1.17 5.33 7.18
CA CYS A 159 -0.12 4.79 8.04
C CYS A 159 0.25 3.39 7.58
N TYR A 160 1.54 3.16 7.34
CA TYR A 160 2.02 1.87 6.87
C TYR A 160 2.44 0.97 8.03
N TYR A 161 1.89 -0.23 8.07
CA TYR A 161 2.32 -1.27 8.98
C TYR A 161 2.19 -2.66 8.34
N ASN A 162 3.28 -3.44 8.38
CA ASN A 162 3.36 -4.83 7.90
C ASN A 162 2.71 -5.08 6.52
N GLY A 163 3.12 -4.30 5.50
CA GLY A 163 2.62 -4.45 4.13
C GLY A 163 1.24 -3.82 3.88
N THR A 164 0.57 -3.33 4.91
CA THR A 164 -0.78 -2.74 4.82
C THR A 164 -0.73 -1.24 5.08
N VAL A 165 -1.53 -0.47 4.33
CA VAL A 165 -1.70 0.97 4.53
C VAL A 165 -3.07 1.20 5.15
N TYR A 166 -3.07 1.73 6.36
CA TYR A 166 -4.26 2.05 7.14
C TYR A 166 -4.71 3.49 6.87
N GLN A 167 -5.99 3.68 6.55
CA GLN A 167 -6.58 4.99 6.34
C GLN A 167 -6.75 5.77 7.65
N ASN A 168 -7.06 7.06 7.54
CA ASN A 168 -7.31 7.91 8.71
C ASN A 168 -8.40 7.30 9.62
N HIS A 169 -8.09 7.17 10.91
CA HIS A 169 -8.90 6.54 11.96
C HIS A 169 -9.05 5.02 11.87
N GLU A 170 -8.44 4.34 10.89
CA GLU A 170 -8.35 2.88 10.92
C GLU A 170 -7.43 2.42 12.05
N GLU A 171 -7.79 1.31 12.67
CA GLU A 171 -7.10 0.72 13.81
C GLU A 171 -6.55 -0.66 13.46
N TRP A 172 -5.38 -0.99 14.00
CA TRP A 172 -4.76 -2.31 13.85
C TRP A 172 -4.07 -2.78 15.11
N GLU A 173 -3.69 -4.06 15.12
CA GLU A 173 -2.96 -4.67 16.22
C GLU A 173 -1.48 -4.84 15.87
N GLU A 174 -0.62 -4.53 16.83
CA GLU A 174 0.81 -4.82 16.76
C GLU A 174 1.22 -5.67 17.97
N PRO A 175 2.24 -6.55 17.84
CA PRO A 175 2.78 -7.25 18.99
C PRO A 175 3.25 -6.29 20.08
N ASN A 176 2.96 -6.62 21.34
CA ASN A 176 3.51 -5.89 22.48
C ASN A 176 4.99 -6.28 22.69
N PRO A 177 5.95 -5.34 22.62
CA PRO A 177 7.37 -5.66 22.79
C PRO A 177 7.76 -5.98 24.25
N GLY A 178 6.87 -5.73 25.21
CA GLY A 178 7.10 -6.03 26.63
C GLY A 178 7.08 -7.53 26.97
N ASN A 179 7.24 -7.82 28.27
CA ASN A 179 7.23 -9.21 28.78
C ASN A 179 5.87 -9.90 28.63
N ASP A 180 4.77 -9.14 28.58
CA ASP A 180 3.43 -9.70 28.43
C ASP A 180 3.08 -9.86 26.94
N ARG A 181 3.40 -11.04 26.41
CA ARG A 181 3.10 -11.44 25.03
C ARG A 181 1.63 -11.78 24.79
N SER A 182 0.82 -11.87 25.84
CA SER A 182 -0.63 -12.11 25.69
C SER A 182 -1.38 -10.84 25.31
N LEU A 183 -0.77 -9.68 25.55
CA LEU A 183 -1.31 -8.38 25.20
C LEU A 183 -0.86 -7.96 23.79
N TRP A 184 -1.79 -7.40 23.03
CA TRP A 184 -1.52 -6.74 21.75
C TRP A 184 -1.68 -5.23 21.92
N LYS A 185 -0.86 -4.46 21.21
CA LYS A 185 -1.04 -3.00 21.11
C LYS A 185 -2.13 -2.71 20.10
N LYS A 186 -2.99 -1.76 20.41
CA LYS A 186 -3.94 -1.20 19.44
C LYS A 186 -3.44 0.14 18.96
N MET A 187 -3.17 0.23 17.67
CA MET A 187 -2.71 1.44 17.00
C MET A 187 -3.83 2.04 16.17
N SER A 188 -3.79 3.34 15.93
CA SER A 188 -4.70 4.05 15.04
C SER A 188 -3.92 4.99 14.13
N CYS A 189 -4.34 5.09 12.88
CA CYS A 189 -3.76 6.06 11.97
C CYS A 189 -4.40 7.42 12.19
N GLN A 190 -3.60 8.45 12.44
CA GLN A 190 -4.11 9.80 12.62
C GLN A 190 -3.38 10.77 11.70
N ARG A 191 -4.12 11.73 11.16
CA ARG A 191 -3.53 12.84 10.41
C ARG A 191 -3.18 13.97 11.37
N SER A 192 -1.88 14.22 11.52
CA SER A 192 -1.34 15.33 12.30
C SER A 192 -1.76 16.70 11.72
N GLU A 193 -1.65 17.76 12.52
CA GLU A 193 -1.92 19.14 12.09
C GLU A 193 -1.03 19.59 10.92
N ASN A 194 0.18 19.04 10.85
CA ASN A 194 1.15 19.28 9.78
C ASN A 194 0.78 18.54 8.47
N GLY A 195 -0.31 17.76 8.48
CA GLY A 195 -0.87 17.08 7.31
C GLY A 195 -0.32 15.67 7.06
N TYR A 196 0.69 15.23 7.80
CA TYR A 196 1.29 13.90 7.73
C TYR A 196 0.49 12.87 8.53
N PHE A 197 0.56 11.61 8.10
CA PHE A 197 -0.05 10.49 8.81
C PHE A 197 0.94 9.91 9.83
N GLU A 198 0.45 9.68 11.05
CA GLU A 198 1.20 9.09 12.16
C GLU A 198 0.44 7.94 12.79
N SER A 199 1.14 6.87 13.15
CA SER A 199 0.59 5.78 13.94
C SER A 199 0.60 6.17 15.41
N LYS A 200 -0.56 6.10 16.05
CA LYS A 200 -0.74 6.46 17.45
C LYS A 200 -1.24 5.27 18.25
N LEU A 201 -0.64 5.04 19.41
CA LEU A 201 -1.13 4.06 20.37
C LEU A 201 -2.48 4.54 20.94
N VAL A 202 -3.52 3.72 20.78
CA VAL A 202 -4.89 4.03 21.23
C VAL A 202 -5.46 3.02 22.22
N GLY A 203 -4.74 1.93 22.49
CA GLY A 203 -5.15 0.94 23.48
C GLY A 203 -4.36 -0.36 23.43
N CYS A 204 -4.95 -1.40 24.00
CA CYS A 204 -4.46 -2.76 23.90
C CYS A 204 -5.61 -3.77 23.88
N SER A 205 -5.30 -5.00 23.55
CA SER A 205 -6.28 -6.07 23.40
C SER A 205 -5.72 -7.41 23.84
N ILE A 206 -6.63 -8.28 24.27
CA ILE A 206 -6.35 -9.68 24.63
C ILE A 206 -7.19 -10.57 23.72
N HIS A 207 -6.58 -11.65 23.23
CA HIS A 207 -7.26 -12.69 22.47
C HIS A 207 -7.45 -13.91 23.36
N GLU A 208 -8.70 -14.28 23.60
CA GLU A 208 -9.08 -15.42 24.43
C GLU A 208 -9.71 -16.50 23.57
N THR A 209 -9.07 -17.66 23.54
CA THR A 209 -9.56 -18.82 22.82
C THR A 209 -10.51 -19.60 23.72
N HIS A 210 -11.76 -19.73 23.28
CA HIS A 210 -12.78 -20.55 23.93
C HIS A 210 -13.09 -21.76 23.06
N ASN A 211 -13.18 -22.91 23.71
CA ASN A 211 -13.56 -24.17 23.07
C ASN A 211 -14.93 -24.60 23.58
N TRP A 212 -15.76 -25.06 22.67
CA TRP A 212 -17.08 -25.61 22.97
C TRP A 212 -17.26 -26.93 22.27
N THR A 213 -17.68 -27.92 23.03
CA THR A 213 -17.98 -29.25 22.50
C THR A 213 -19.47 -29.31 22.20
N ASN A 214 -19.80 -29.47 20.93
CA ASN A 214 -21.16 -29.66 20.47
C ASN A 214 -21.68 -31.06 20.86
N VAL A 215 -22.99 -31.24 20.73
CA VAL A 215 -23.70 -32.49 21.09
C VAL A 215 -23.21 -33.69 20.27
N ASP A 216 -22.66 -33.45 19.07
CA ASP A 216 -22.07 -34.45 18.17
C ASP A 216 -20.58 -34.74 18.47
N ASN A 217 -20.04 -34.22 19.57
CA ASN A 217 -18.62 -34.23 19.93
C ASN A 217 -17.70 -33.47 18.97
N SER A 218 -18.23 -32.62 18.08
CA SER A 218 -17.39 -31.65 17.36
C SER A 218 -16.92 -30.56 18.33
N VAL A 219 -15.65 -30.14 18.21
CA VAL A 219 -15.10 -29.03 18.99
C VAL A 219 -15.09 -27.80 18.09
N GLU A 220 -15.87 -26.80 18.49
CA GLU A 220 -15.85 -25.48 17.88
C GLU A 220 -14.99 -24.55 18.75
N THR A 221 -14.09 -23.81 18.09
CA THR A 221 -13.19 -22.87 18.74
C THR A 221 -13.50 -21.47 18.24
N TRP A 222 -13.78 -20.54 19.15
CA TRP A 222 -13.86 -19.12 18.81
C TRP A 222 -12.84 -18.32 19.61
N VAL A 223 -12.39 -17.23 18.98
CA VAL A 223 -11.50 -16.26 19.62
C VAL A 223 -12.34 -15.06 20.02
N TRP A 224 -12.42 -14.82 21.32
CA TRP A 224 -13.01 -13.62 21.87
C TRP A 224 -11.93 -12.55 22.02
N LYS A 225 -12.16 -11.39 21.42
CA LYS A 225 -11.24 -10.26 21.49
C LYS A 225 -11.77 -9.24 22.47
N VAL A 226 -11.01 -9.01 23.53
CA VAL A 226 -11.32 -7.99 24.54
C VAL A 226 -10.42 -6.78 24.27
N GLU A 227 -11.02 -5.61 24.11
CA GLU A 227 -10.31 -4.37 23.79
C GLU A 227 -10.38 -3.37 24.93
N TYR A 228 -9.24 -2.73 25.21
CA TYR A 228 -9.07 -1.73 26.25
C TYR A 228 -8.56 -0.44 25.60
N ARG A 229 -9.30 0.67 25.77
CA ARG A 229 -8.84 1.99 25.32
C ARG A 229 -7.72 2.50 26.24
N LEU A 230 -6.74 3.19 25.66
CA LEU A 230 -5.57 3.67 26.40
C LEU A 230 -5.99 4.68 27.47
N ASN A 231 -5.56 4.43 28.71
CA ASN A 231 -5.88 5.20 29.91
C ASN A 231 -7.37 5.28 30.28
N GLU A 232 -8.23 4.51 29.63
CA GLU A 232 -9.64 4.39 29.99
C GLU A 232 -9.86 3.13 30.83
N VAL A 233 -10.66 3.26 31.89
CA VAL A 233 -11.06 2.11 32.68
C VAL A 233 -12.10 1.31 31.88
N SER A 234 -11.86 0.01 31.77
CA SER A 234 -12.76 -0.94 31.13
C SER A 234 -14.01 -1.16 31.96
N ASP A 235 -15.08 -1.46 31.25
CA ASP A 235 -16.37 -1.79 31.83
C ASP A 235 -16.30 -3.16 32.55
N PRO A 236 -16.66 -3.23 33.84
CA PRO A 236 -16.55 -4.44 34.64
C PRO A 236 -17.54 -5.52 34.20
N TYR A 237 -18.59 -5.21 33.44
CA TYR A 237 -19.58 -6.20 32.99
C TYR A 237 -18.96 -7.32 32.14
N TYR A 238 -17.79 -7.11 31.55
CA TYR A 238 -17.10 -8.12 30.74
C TYR A 238 -16.33 -9.17 31.57
N LYS A 239 -15.77 -8.81 32.74
CA LYS A 239 -14.87 -9.69 33.53
C LYS A 239 -14.94 -9.55 35.05
N GLY A 240 -15.86 -8.72 35.55
CA GLY A 240 -15.99 -8.39 36.97
C GLY A 240 -14.80 -7.63 37.55
N LYS A 241 -13.94 -7.03 36.72
CA LYS A 241 -12.71 -6.34 37.14
C LYS A 241 -12.57 -5.01 36.44
N TRP A 242 -12.23 -4.00 37.23
CA TRP A 242 -11.85 -2.68 36.75
C TRP A 242 -10.37 -2.68 36.37
N GLU A 243 -10.09 -2.66 35.08
CA GLU A 243 -8.73 -2.66 34.54
C GLU A 243 -8.60 -1.56 33.49
N LYS A 244 -7.41 -0.98 33.34
CA LYS A 244 -7.12 -0.03 32.25
C LYS A 244 -5.87 -0.45 31.49
N CYS A 245 -5.82 -0.08 30.22
CA CYS A 245 -4.60 -0.19 29.44
C CYS A 245 -3.72 1.03 29.67
N VAL A 246 -2.46 0.85 30.04
CA VAL A 246 -1.49 1.95 30.19
C VAL A 246 -0.24 1.68 29.36
N GLU A 247 0.38 2.77 28.92
CA GLU A 247 1.72 2.76 28.34
C GLU A 247 2.74 3.01 29.46
N ASN A 248 3.57 2.02 29.78
CA ASN A 248 4.54 2.14 30.87
C ASN A 248 5.91 2.61 30.35
N GLU A 249 6.29 2.14 29.17
CA GLU A 249 7.45 2.59 28.41
C GLU A 249 7.00 2.93 26.99
N PRO A 250 7.72 3.76 26.23
CA PRO A 250 7.33 4.11 24.87
C PRO A 250 7.06 2.87 24.01
N GLY A 251 5.80 2.72 23.59
CA GLY A 251 5.31 1.60 22.80
C GLY A 251 5.11 0.28 23.56
N VAL A 252 5.23 0.24 24.89
CA VAL A 252 4.99 -0.95 25.72
C VAL A 252 3.70 -0.75 26.54
N VAL A 253 2.73 -1.62 26.28
CA VAL A 253 1.43 -1.60 26.97
C VAL A 253 1.37 -2.62 28.09
N LYS A 254 0.59 -2.30 29.13
CA LYS A 254 0.30 -3.17 30.28
C LYS A 254 -1.14 -2.96 30.73
N LEU A 255 -1.78 -4.02 31.23
CA LEU A 255 -3.02 -3.89 32.00
C LEU A 255 -2.72 -3.60 33.47
N GLU A 256 -3.29 -2.50 33.94
CA GLU A 256 -3.24 -2.09 35.35
C GLU A 256 -4.60 -2.36 35.98
N LYS A 257 -4.60 -3.14 37.06
CA LYS A 257 -5.79 -3.40 37.87
C LYS A 257 -6.07 -2.20 38.76
N MET A 258 -7.32 -1.77 38.81
CA MET A 258 -7.77 -0.78 39.78
C MET A 258 -7.81 -1.39 41.19
N PRO A 259 -7.75 -0.54 42.23
CA PRO A 259 -8.03 -0.93 43.61
C PRO A 259 -9.40 -1.61 43.76
N GLU A 260 -9.55 -2.49 44.75
CA GLU A 260 -10.82 -3.19 45.01
C GLU A 260 -11.97 -2.25 45.40
N ASP A 261 -11.64 -1.10 45.99
CA ASP A 261 -12.57 -0.04 46.41
C ASP A 261 -12.77 1.05 45.35
N TYR A 262 -12.40 0.78 44.09
CA TYR A 262 -12.55 1.74 43.00
C TYR A 262 -14.03 2.07 42.74
N GLU A 263 -14.41 3.32 42.99
CA GLU A 263 -15.67 3.89 42.53
C GLU A 263 -15.49 4.61 41.20
N PRO A 264 -16.17 4.17 40.12
CA PRO A 264 -16.13 4.89 38.86
C PRO A 264 -16.80 6.26 38.99
N VAL A 265 -16.05 7.32 38.67
CA VAL A 265 -16.55 8.70 38.70
C VAL A 265 -16.17 9.45 37.44
N CYS A 266 -17.01 10.38 37.02
CA CYS A 266 -16.77 11.21 35.84
C CYS A 266 -16.23 12.56 36.27
N LYS A 267 -15.11 12.98 35.70
CA LYS A 267 -14.56 14.33 35.90
C LYS A 267 -14.85 15.19 34.69
N VAL A 268 -15.67 16.22 34.84
CA VAL A 268 -16.03 17.17 33.79
C VAL A 268 -15.79 18.57 34.32
N ASP A 269 -14.99 19.38 33.61
CA ASP A 269 -14.68 20.76 34.00
C ASP A 269 -14.19 20.90 35.46
N ASN A 270 -13.37 19.95 35.92
CA ASN A 270 -12.87 19.79 37.30
C ASN A 270 -13.93 19.47 38.38
N VAL A 271 -15.17 19.17 37.99
CA VAL A 271 -16.23 18.71 38.89
C VAL A 271 -16.36 17.18 38.78
N VAL A 272 -16.53 16.52 39.94
CA VAL A 272 -16.73 15.08 40.03
C VAL A 272 -18.23 14.77 40.05
N HIS A 273 -18.67 13.94 39.10
CA HIS A 273 -20.05 13.46 39.00
C HIS A 273 -20.08 11.94 39.23
N LYS A 274 -20.98 11.49 40.09
CA LYS A 274 -21.20 10.07 40.40
C LYS A 274 -22.46 9.48 39.75
N ASP A 275 -23.34 10.33 39.23
CA ASP A 275 -24.66 9.97 38.75
C ASP A 275 -25.06 10.97 37.66
N ILE A 276 -26.36 11.21 37.47
CA ILE A 276 -26.95 12.14 36.53
C ILE A 276 -26.77 13.59 36.99
N TRP A 277 -26.42 14.48 36.04
CA TRP A 277 -26.43 15.93 36.27
C TRP A 277 -26.92 16.70 35.05
N ASP A 278 -27.46 17.89 35.29
CA ASP A 278 -27.89 18.79 34.24
C ASP A 278 -26.80 19.83 33.95
N ASP A 279 -26.48 20.01 32.67
CA ASP A 279 -25.70 21.12 32.14
C ASP A 279 -26.67 22.09 31.45
N ASP A 280 -27.11 23.10 32.19
CA ASP A 280 -28.07 24.10 31.72
C ASP A 280 -27.51 24.97 30.59
N VAL A 281 -26.18 25.14 30.53
CA VAL A 281 -25.51 25.91 29.48
C VAL A 281 -25.57 25.16 28.15
N LYS A 282 -25.30 23.86 28.17
CA LYS A 282 -25.37 23.00 26.98
C LYS A 282 -26.80 22.52 26.68
N GLY A 283 -27.73 22.63 27.63
CA GLY A 283 -29.09 22.09 27.51
C GLY A 283 -29.07 20.56 27.45
N VAL A 284 -28.27 19.92 28.31
CA VAL A 284 -28.06 18.48 28.31
C VAL A 284 -28.17 17.93 29.72
N ARG A 285 -28.81 16.77 29.86
CA ARG A 285 -28.68 15.91 31.03
C ARG A 285 -27.65 14.83 30.71
N TRP A 286 -26.57 14.84 31.46
CA TRP A 286 -25.52 13.86 31.40
C TRP A 286 -25.74 12.78 32.45
N GLU A 287 -25.23 11.59 32.19
CA GLU A 287 -25.14 10.49 33.12
C GLU A 287 -23.68 10.09 33.24
N CYS A 288 -23.22 9.86 34.46
CA CYS A 288 -21.97 9.15 34.68
C CYS A 288 -22.28 7.66 34.77
N ASN A 289 -21.89 6.92 33.74
CA ASN A 289 -22.08 5.49 33.67
C ASN A 289 -20.70 4.82 33.67
N ASP A 290 -20.33 4.21 34.79
CA ASP A 290 -19.06 3.50 34.96
C ASP A 290 -17.83 4.36 34.59
N GLY A 291 -17.87 5.64 34.99
CA GLY A 291 -16.78 6.60 34.78
C GLY A 291 -16.77 7.22 33.38
N ARG A 292 -17.75 6.87 32.54
CA ARG A 292 -17.95 7.43 31.20
C ARG A 292 -19.12 8.40 31.20
N VAL A 293 -18.86 9.58 30.66
CA VAL A 293 -19.88 10.60 30.47
C VAL A 293 -20.74 10.23 29.27
N ARG A 294 -22.04 10.03 29.49
CA ARG A 294 -23.00 9.74 28.42
C ARG A 294 -24.08 10.81 28.41
N LYS A 295 -24.46 11.23 27.19
CA LYS A 295 -25.62 12.09 27.01
C LYS A 295 -26.87 11.26 27.22
N LEU A 296 -27.54 11.45 28.34
CA LEU A 296 -28.78 10.73 28.66
C LEU A 296 -29.95 11.37 27.92
N GLN A 297 -30.13 12.69 28.08
CA GLN A 297 -31.26 13.44 27.51
C GLN A 297 -30.84 14.87 27.14
N CYS A 298 -31.59 15.51 26.25
CA CYS A 298 -31.52 16.96 26.07
C CYS A 298 -32.50 17.65 27.01
N LYS A 299 -32.05 18.73 27.65
CA LYS A 299 -32.86 19.56 28.54
C LYS A 299 -33.31 20.82 27.79
N ILE A 300 -34.62 21.03 27.72
CA ILE A 300 -35.25 22.18 27.09
C ILE A 300 -35.97 22.98 28.18
N GLY A 301 -35.49 24.19 28.48
CA GLY A 301 -36.01 24.97 29.60
C GLY A 301 -35.73 24.30 30.95
N LYS A 302 -36.66 24.41 31.90
CA LYS A 302 -36.42 23.98 33.29
C LYS A 302 -36.64 22.48 33.55
N SER A 303 -37.60 21.86 32.88
CA SER A 303 -38.06 20.51 33.25
C SER A 303 -38.52 19.63 32.08
N HIS A 304 -38.25 20.04 30.82
CA HIS A 304 -38.61 19.24 29.66
C HIS A 304 -37.38 18.52 29.13
N TYR A 305 -37.44 17.18 29.10
CA TYR A 305 -36.34 16.32 28.67
C TYR A 305 -36.74 15.53 27.43
N VAL A 306 -35.83 15.46 26.46
CA VAL A 306 -36.03 14.80 25.17
C VAL A 306 -34.94 13.78 24.94
N ASP A 307 -35.32 12.61 24.46
CA ASP A 307 -34.40 11.52 24.15
C ASP A 307 -33.59 11.84 22.87
N PRO A 308 -32.24 11.71 22.89
CA PRO A 308 -31.39 11.95 21.74
C PRO A 308 -31.59 10.95 20.58
N ILE A 309 -32.06 9.74 20.84
CA ILE A 309 -32.26 8.69 19.83
C ILE A 309 -33.47 9.03 18.94
N LEU A 310 -34.49 9.64 19.52
CA LEU A 310 -35.73 9.97 18.80
C LEU A 310 -35.61 11.23 17.92
N SER A 311 -34.46 11.93 17.93
CA SER A 311 -34.13 13.09 17.10
C SER A 311 -35.34 14.00 16.81
N LYS A 312 -35.99 14.49 17.86
CA LYS A 312 -37.17 15.35 17.72
C LYS A 312 -36.76 16.81 17.54
N GLU A 313 -37.32 17.46 16.53
CA GLU A 313 -37.34 18.92 16.43
C GLU A 313 -38.37 19.46 17.44
N VAL A 314 -37.94 20.30 18.36
CA VAL A 314 -38.81 20.95 19.33
C VAL A 314 -38.89 22.44 19.01
N PRO A 315 -40.08 22.98 18.69
CA PRO A 315 -40.25 24.42 18.49
C PRO A 315 -40.05 25.15 19.83
N LEU A 316 -39.27 26.23 19.80
CA LEU A 316 -39.01 27.09 20.94
C LEU A 316 -39.88 28.36 20.87
N PRO A 317 -40.21 28.99 22.01
CA PRO A 317 -41.07 30.19 22.04
C PRO A 317 -40.53 31.40 21.26
N ASN A 318 -39.23 31.44 21.00
CA ASN A 318 -38.55 32.50 20.24
C ASN A 318 -38.54 32.26 18.71
N GLY A 319 -39.33 31.30 18.21
CA GLY A 319 -39.39 30.97 16.79
C GLY A 319 -38.26 30.05 16.29
N CYS A 320 -37.29 29.71 17.15
CA CYS A 320 -36.26 28.73 16.83
C CYS A 320 -36.76 27.30 16.96
N LYS A 321 -36.01 26.36 16.39
CA LYS A 321 -36.17 24.92 16.59
C LYS A 321 -34.93 24.37 17.29
N PHE A 322 -35.15 23.58 18.33
CA PHE A 322 -34.13 22.82 19.01
C PHE A 322 -34.12 21.38 18.49
N ILE A 323 -32.95 20.88 18.12
CA ILE A 323 -32.76 19.49 17.67
C ILE A 323 -31.86 18.79 18.68
N CYS A 324 -32.43 17.81 19.36
CA CYS A 324 -31.68 16.94 20.26
C CYS A 324 -30.91 15.91 19.44
N ASN A 325 -29.61 16.14 19.23
CA ASN A 325 -28.75 15.20 18.51
C ASN A 325 -27.78 14.49 19.48
N PRO A 326 -27.46 13.20 19.27
CA PRO A 326 -26.62 12.41 20.18
C PRO A 326 -25.24 12.99 20.47
N GLN A 327 -24.64 13.70 19.51
CA GLN A 327 -23.30 14.29 19.65
C GLN A 327 -23.35 15.73 20.14
N THR A 328 -24.17 16.58 19.51
CA THR A 328 -24.25 18.00 19.86
C THR A 328 -25.66 18.55 19.64
N ASN A 329 -26.13 19.42 20.51
CA ASN A 329 -27.42 20.08 20.33
C ASN A 329 -27.35 21.08 19.19
N VAL A 330 -28.38 21.10 18.32
CA VAL A 330 -28.45 22.05 17.20
C VAL A 330 -29.62 23.00 17.40
N PHE A 331 -29.36 24.30 17.24
CA PHE A 331 -30.37 25.34 17.25
C PHE A 331 -30.55 25.88 15.83
N LYS A 332 -31.75 25.77 15.29
CA LYS A 332 -32.11 26.28 13.96
C LYS A 332 -33.09 27.44 14.13
N CYS A 333 -32.63 28.65 13.86
CA CYS A 333 -33.44 29.86 13.91
C CYS A 333 -33.47 30.49 12.52
N ASP A 334 -34.60 31.03 12.09
CA ASP A 334 -34.72 31.71 10.79
C ASP A 334 -34.02 33.09 10.79
N GLU A 335 -33.73 33.64 11.98
CA GLU A 335 -32.89 34.83 12.18
C GLU A 335 -31.72 34.50 13.11
N SER A 336 -30.54 35.07 12.85
CA SER A 336 -29.38 34.91 13.72
C SER A 336 -29.67 35.49 15.10
N LEU A 337 -29.78 34.63 16.13
CA LEU A 337 -30.00 35.08 17.50
C LEU A 337 -28.90 36.06 17.92
N SER A 338 -29.28 37.32 18.16
CA SER A 338 -28.39 38.43 18.55
C SER A 338 -27.65 38.22 19.88
N MET A 339 -28.03 37.19 20.63
CA MET A 339 -27.61 36.88 21.99
C MET A 339 -26.61 35.73 22.12
N PHE A 340 -26.16 35.14 21.00
CA PHE A 340 -25.09 34.13 21.00
C PHE A 340 -23.79 34.73 20.46
N LYS A 341 -22.74 34.72 21.28
CA LYS A 341 -21.37 35.02 20.85
C LYS A 341 -20.80 33.76 20.22
N VAL A 342 -20.60 33.77 18.90
CA VAL A 342 -19.92 32.68 18.20
C VAL A 342 -18.44 32.72 18.60
N GLU A 343 -17.99 31.76 19.40
CA GLU A 343 -16.56 31.54 19.61
C GLU A 343 -16.00 30.72 18.45
N GLY A 344 -15.12 31.35 17.67
CA GLY A 344 -14.48 30.77 16.49
C GLY A 344 -14.80 31.53 15.21
N LYS A 345 -13.83 31.62 14.29
CA LYS A 345 -14.06 32.21 12.96
C LYS A 345 -15.04 31.31 12.20
N PRO A 346 -16.21 31.79 11.76
CA PRO A 346 -17.10 30.99 10.93
C PRO A 346 -16.36 30.57 9.66
N ARG A 347 -16.30 29.26 9.41
CA ARG A 347 -15.79 28.74 8.13
C ARG A 347 -16.70 29.27 7.02
N LYS A 348 -16.18 30.16 6.17
CA LYS A 348 -16.85 30.55 4.92
C LYS A 348 -17.00 29.30 4.06
N MET A 349 -18.19 28.68 4.07
CA MET A 349 -18.53 27.71 3.03
C MET A 349 -18.55 28.45 1.69
N ARG A 350 -17.75 27.98 0.73
CA ARG A 350 -17.81 28.47 -0.65
C ARG A 350 -19.22 28.19 -1.18
N LYS A 351 -19.87 29.19 -1.77
CA LYS A 351 -21.12 29.01 -2.52
C LYS A 351 -20.88 27.91 -3.56
N TYR A 352 -21.62 26.82 -3.45
CA TYR A 352 -21.67 25.80 -4.48
C TYR A 352 -22.47 26.37 -5.66
N ASN A 353 -21.78 26.77 -6.73
CA ASN A 353 -22.37 27.07 -8.03
C ASN A 353 -22.34 25.78 -8.86
N GLY A 354 -23.11 24.77 -8.48
CA GLY A 354 -23.34 23.60 -9.32
C GLY A 354 -24.64 23.75 -10.08
N SER A 355 -24.57 23.69 -11.41
CA SER A 355 -25.74 23.50 -12.27
C SER A 355 -26.30 22.10 -12.05
N MET A 356 -27.58 22.03 -11.71
CA MET A 356 -28.31 20.78 -11.58
C MET A 356 -28.63 20.26 -12.98
N HIS A 357 -27.74 19.47 -13.57
CA HIS A 357 -28.07 18.70 -14.77
C HIS A 357 -28.96 17.52 -14.34
N TRP A 358 -30.25 17.68 -14.61
CA TRP A 358 -31.20 16.57 -14.62
C TRP A 358 -30.80 15.60 -15.73
N LEU A 359 -30.24 14.45 -15.37
CA LEU A 359 -30.20 13.30 -16.27
C LEU A 359 -31.57 12.63 -16.24
N ARG A 360 -32.33 12.84 -17.33
CA ARG A 360 -33.41 11.96 -17.75
C ARG A 360 -32.79 10.87 -18.64
N HIS A 361 -33.23 9.64 -18.36
CA HIS A 361 -32.96 8.35 -19.02
C HIS A 361 -31.74 7.59 -18.54
#